data_AF-A0AA45WQY1-F1
#
_entry.id   AF-A0AA45WQY1-F1
#
_cell.length_a   1.000
_cell.length_b   1.000
_cell.length_c   1.000
_cell.angle_alpha   90.00
_cell.angle_beta   90.00
_cell.angle_gamma   90.00
#
_symmetry.space_group_name_H-M   'P 1'
#
loop_
_entity.id
_entity.type
_entity.pdbx_description
1 polymer ?
#
loop_
_entity_poly.entity_id
_entity_poly.type
_entity_poly.pdbx_seq_one_letter_code
_entity_poly.pdbx_strand_id
1 'polypeptide(L)'
;MMKSKQRMILLSGVSAIALVVSGCGGNSAKQEPTQSKEAQANLTADKIYANNCASCHGGNLQGGFGPSLEKIGSKLKKEQIVEIMQKGKGSMPSQGHISSQDQEKLAAWLAEKK
;
A
#
# COMPACT_ATOMS: atom_id res chain seq x y z
N MET A 1 32.72 -13.47 -42.61
CA MET A 1 31.66 -14.27 -43.27
C MET A 1 32.24 -15.64 -43.63
N MET A 2 31.81 -16.71 -42.97
CA MET A 2 31.81 -18.09 -43.47
C MET A 2 30.70 -18.86 -42.76
N LYS A 3 29.88 -19.50 -43.58
CA LYS A 3 28.63 -20.20 -43.26
C LYS A 3 28.91 -21.65 -42.81
N SER A 4 27.95 -22.18 -42.06
CA SER A 4 27.54 -23.60 -42.05
C SER A 4 28.47 -24.61 -41.38
N LYS A 5 27.94 -25.28 -40.34
CA LYS A 5 27.72 -26.73 -40.37
C LYS A 5 26.85 -27.17 -39.19
N GLN A 6 25.62 -27.51 -39.55
CA GLN A 6 24.60 -28.17 -38.76
C GLN A 6 25.09 -29.55 -38.26
N ARG A 7 24.99 -29.80 -36.96
CA ARG A 7 24.98 -31.17 -36.40
C ARG A 7 23.92 -31.26 -35.32
N MET A 8 22.79 -31.79 -35.75
CA MET A 8 21.77 -32.44 -34.95
C MET A 8 22.44 -33.47 -34.02
N ILE A 9 22.39 -33.25 -32.71
CA ILE A 9 22.70 -34.27 -31.69
C ILE A 9 21.57 -34.21 -30.68
N LEU A 10 20.67 -35.19 -30.82
CA LEU A 10 19.80 -35.70 -29.77
C LEU A 10 20.64 -36.05 -28.55
N LEU A 11 20.15 -35.81 -27.33
CA LEU A 11 20.13 -36.78 -26.22
C LEU A 11 19.78 -36.09 -24.89
N SER A 12 18.77 -36.66 -24.24
CA SER A 12 18.75 -36.95 -22.80
C SER A 12 18.56 -35.81 -21.82
N GLY A 13 17.44 -35.90 -21.10
CA GLY A 13 17.17 -35.10 -19.90
C GLY A 13 18.14 -35.40 -18.75
N VAL A 14 18.29 -34.41 -17.88
CA VAL A 14 18.84 -34.49 -16.52
C VAL A 14 18.13 -33.36 -15.76
N SER A 15 17.15 -33.68 -14.92
CA SER A 15 17.31 -33.96 -13.49
C SER A 15 17.75 -32.75 -12.66
N ALA A 16 16.79 -32.28 -11.86
CA ALA A 16 16.90 -31.95 -10.45
C ALA A 16 18.14 -31.20 -9.89
N ILE A 17 17.81 -30.10 -9.21
CA ILE A 17 18.24 -29.77 -7.82
C ILE A 17 19.76 -29.67 -7.59
N ALA A 18 20.24 -28.44 -7.33
CA ALA A 18 20.67 -28.03 -5.98
C ALA A 18 21.45 -26.69 -6.00
N LEU A 19 21.01 -25.79 -5.12
CA LEU A 19 21.80 -24.99 -4.18
C LEU A 19 23.17 -24.42 -4.63
N VAL A 20 23.25 -23.09 -4.67
CA VAL A 20 24.45 -22.40 -4.17
C VAL A 20 24.04 -21.16 -3.38
N VAL A 21 24.43 -21.11 -2.12
CA VAL A 21 24.40 -19.93 -1.25
C VAL A 21 25.78 -19.28 -1.24
N SER A 22 25.77 -17.95 -1.17
CA SER A 22 26.80 -17.02 -0.63
C SER A 22 27.41 -16.05 -1.64
N GLY A 23 27.05 -14.77 -1.47
CA GLY A 23 28.01 -13.67 -1.60
C GLY A 23 27.62 -12.49 -2.50
N CYS A 24 27.13 -11.41 -1.88
CA CYS A 24 27.25 -9.99 -2.25
C CYS A 24 26.89 -9.52 -3.67
N GLY A 25 25.80 -8.72 -3.77
CA GLY A 25 25.70 -7.64 -4.75
C GLY A 25 24.49 -7.70 -5.68
N GLY A 26 23.50 -6.81 -5.44
CA GLY A 26 22.55 -6.38 -6.47
C GLY A 26 21.21 -7.12 -6.53
N ASN A 27 20.39 -7.00 -5.47
CA ASN A 27 18.99 -7.44 -5.49
C ASN A 27 18.13 -6.53 -6.38
N SER A 28 17.97 -6.85 -7.66
CA SER A 28 16.78 -6.48 -8.44
C SER A 28 15.67 -7.49 -8.14
N ALA A 29 15.06 -7.37 -6.97
CA ALA A 29 13.86 -8.11 -6.64
C ALA A 29 12.68 -7.49 -7.39
N LYS A 30 12.36 -8.05 -8.56
CA LYS A 30 11.03 -7.92 -9.16
C LYS A 30 10.05 -8.70 -8.29
N GLN A 31 9.57 -8.05 -7.23
CA GLN A 31 8.39 -8.48 -6.49
C GLN A 31 7.18 -7.77 -7.09
N GLU A 32 6.41 -8.52 -7.87
CA GLU A 32 5.00 -8.22 -8.15
C GLU A 32 4.22 -8.23 -6.83
N PRO A 33 3.46 -7.17 -6.48
CA PRO A 33 2.59 -7.22 -5.32
C PRO A 33 1.24 -7.80 -5.74
N THR A 34 1.10 -9.12 -5.68
CA THR A 34 -0.21 -9.76 -5.52
C THR A 34 -0.61 -9.64 -4.05
N GLN A 35 -1.15 -8.48 -3.64
CA GLN A 35 -1.64 -8.28 -2.27
C GLN A 35 -2.97 -7.54 -2.28
N SER A 36 -3.94 -8.15 -2.93
CA SER A 36 -5.34 -7.73 -2.89
C SER A 36 -6.06 -8.58 -1.85
N LYS A 37 -6.57 -7.90 -0.81
CA LYS A 37 -7.52 -8.36 0.22
C LYS A 37 -7.00 -8.91 1.56
N GLU A 38 -6.11 -9.89 1.64
CA GLU A 38 -5.73 -10.46 2.96
C GLU A 38 -4.82 -9.57 3.81
N ALA A 39 -3.95 -8.76 3.20
CA ALA A 39 -3.04 -7.88 3.93
C ALA A 39 -3.72 -6.64 4.56
N GLN A 40 -4.96 -6.33 4.17
CA GLN A 40 -5.66 -5.15 4.67
C GLN A 40 -6.22 -5.33 6.08
N ALA A 41 -6.56 -6.56 6.48
CA ALA A 41 -7.24 -6.83 7.75
C ALA A 41 -6.43 -6.42 9.01
N ASN A 42 -5.11 -6.23 8.89
CA ASN A 42 -4.22 -5.91 10.03
C ASN A 42 -3.43 -4.62 9.84
N LEU A 43 -3.86 -3.71 8.97
CA LEU A 43 -3.14 -2.43 8.79
C LEU A 43 -3.32 -1.53 10.02
N THR A 44 -2.23 -0.83 10.38
CA THR A 44 -2.26 0.24 11.38
C THR A 44 -2.95 1.47 10.81
N ALA A 45 -3.47 2.36 11.68
CA ALA A 45 -4.08 3.62 11.26
C ALA A 45 -3.16 4.45 10.36
N ASP A 46 -1.87 4.55 10.70
CA ASP A 46 -0.86 5.26 9.90
C ASP A 46 -0.74 4.70 8.48
N LYS A 47 -0.76 3.36 8.33
CA LYS A 47 -0.70 2.72 7.01
C LYS A 47 -1.99 2.90 6.22
N ILE A 48 -3.14 2.84 6.89
CA ILE A 48 -4.43 3.14 6.26
C ILE A 48 -4.44 4.58 5.75
N TYR A 49 -3.95 5.52 6.56
CA TYR A 49 -3.80 6.92 6.19
C TYR A 49 -2.86 7.11 4.98
N ALA A 50 -1.66 6.52 5.05
CA ALA A 50 -0.66 6.63 3.98
C ALA A 50 -1.20 6.12 2.64
N ASN A 51 -1.95 5.00 2.67
CA ASN A 51 -2.46 4.37 1.46
C ASN A 51 -3.68 5.09 0.85
N ASN A 52 -4.49 5.76 1.67
CA ASN A 52 -5.80 6.26 1.22
C ASN A 52 -5.97 7.78 1.29
N CYS A 53 -5.19 8.47 2.12
CA CYS A 53 -5.48 9.86 2.49
C CYS A 53 -4.31 10.82 2.20
N ALA A 54 -3.07 10.33 2.31
CA ALA A 54 -1.87 11.15 2.25
C ALA A 54 -1.67 11.90 0.92
N SER A 55 -2.20 11.38 -0.19
CA SER A 55 -2.14 12.06 -1.49
C SER A 55 -2.86 13.40 -1.50
N CYS A 56 -3.93 13.54 -0.71
CA CYS A 56 -4.71 14.78 -0.61
C CYS A 56 -4.35 15.56 0.66
N HIS A 57 -4.19 14.88 1.79
CA HIS A 57 -3.99 15.49 3.10
C HIS A 57 -2.52 15.58 3.54
N GLY A 58 -1.59 15.23 2.65
CA GLY A 58 -0.15 15.27 2.89
C GLY A 58 0.36 14.08 3.71
N GLY A 59 1.59 13.65 3.47
CA GLY A 59 2.19 12.49 4.16
C GLY A 59 2.28 12.63 5.68
N ASN A 60 2.37 13.87 6.17
CA ASN A 60 2.48 14.21 7.59
C ASN A 60 1.23 14.94 8.10
N LEU A 61 0.06 14.74 7.47
CA LEU A 61 -1.19 15.42 7.80
C LEU A 61 -1.20 16.93 7.51
N GLN A 62 -0.15 17.49 6.91
CA GLN A 62 0.02 18.94 6.75
C GLN A 62 -0.95 19.57 5.75
N GLY A 63 -1.73 18.76 5.03
CA GLY A 63 -2.61 19.19 3.96
C GLY A 63 -1.90 19.29 2.61
N GLY A 64 -2.62 19.82 1.63
CA GLY A 64 -2.19 19.97 0.26
C GLY A 64 -3.41 20.27 -0.60
N PHE A 65 -3.90 19.26 -1.32
CA PHE A 65 -5.18 19.36 -2.02
C PHE A 65 -6.36 19.41 -1.02
N GLY A 66 -6.29 18.61 0.03
CA GLY A 66 -7.18 18.64 1.17
C GLY A 66 -6.63 19.49 2.32
N PRO A 67 -7.47 19.86 3.30
CA PRO A 67 -7.03 20.62 4.46
C PRO A 67 -6.05 19.83 5.34
N SER A 68 -5.25 20.53 6.15
CA SER A 68 -4.43 19.93 7.21
C SER A 68 -5.30 19.18 8.22
N LEU A 69 -4.82 18.00 8.64
CA LEU A 69 -5.40 17.13 9.64
C LEU A 69 -4.54 17.04 10.91
N GLU A 70 -3.43 17.77 11.01
CA GLU A 70 -2.49 17.73 12.15
C GLU A 70 -3.15 18.00 13.51
N LYS A 71 -4.26 18.75 13.51
CA LYS A 71 -5.03 19.12 14.71
C LYS A 71 -6.51 18.82 14.58
N ILE A 72 -6.86 17.83 13.75
CA ILE A 72 -8.27 17.56 13.46
C ILE A 72 -9.06 17.08 14.69
N GLY A 73 -8.39 16.38 15.61
CA GLY A 73 -8.95 15.95 16.90
C GLY A 73 -9.26 17.07 17.88
N SER A 74 -8.72 18.27 17.68
CA SER A 74 -9.15 19.48 18.40
C SER A 74 -10.46 20.06 17.87
N LYS A 75 -10.88 19.67 16.66
CA LYS A 75 -12.07 20.22 15.98
C LYS A 75 -13.21 19.21 15.87
N LEU A 76 -12.88 17.94 15.67
CA LEU A 76 -13.83 16.87 15.38
C LEU A 76 -13.61 15.68 16.31
N LYS A 77 -14.71 15.07 16.73
CA LYS A 77 -14.70 13.78 17.41
C LYS A 77 -14.58 12.64 16.41
N LYS A 78 -14.17 11.47 16.90
CA LYS A 78 -14.04 10.23 16.13
C LYS A 78 -15.28 9.97 15.25
N GLU A 79 -16.48 10.05 15.82
CA GLU A 79 -17.74 9.73 15.13
C GLU A 79 -17.98 10.68 13.95
N GLN A 80 -17.62 11.95 14.11
CA GLN A 80 -17.74 12.96 13.04
C GLN A 80 -16.72 12.70 11.92
N ILE A 81 -15.53 12.21 12.27
CA ILE A 81 -14.50 11.84 11.28
C ILE A 81 -14.95 10.62 10.49
N VAL A 82 -15.54 9.61 11.14
CA VAL A 82 -16.14 8.45 10.45
C VAL A 82 -17.26 8.90 9.51
N GLU A 83 -18.17 9.76 9.98
CA GLU A 83 -19.27 10.26 9.16
C GLU A 83 -18.77 11.00 7.90
N ILE A 84 -17.73 11.84 8.05
CA ILE A 84 -17.11 12.52 6.91
C ILE A 84 -16.46 11.51 5.95
N MET A 85 -15.80 10.47 6.44
CA MET A 85 -15.27 9.42 5.56
C MET A 85 -16.38 8.68 4.83
N GLN A 86 -17.52 8.43 5.46
CA GLN A 86 -18.63 7.72 4.83
C GLN A 86 -19.38 8.56 3.80
N LYS A 87 -19.61 9.85 4.09
CA LYS A 87 -20.43 10.73 3.26
C LYS A 87 -19.62 11.60 2.29
N GLY A 88 -18.32 11.76 2.55
CA GLY A 88 -17.52 12.83 1.95
C GLY A 88 -17.87 14.20 2.55
N LYS A 89 -17.11 15.23 2.16
CA LYS A 89 -17.36 16.62 2.56
C LYS A 89 -16.75 17.59 1.54
N GLY A 90 -17.60 18.41 0.92
CA GLY A 90 -17.16 19.34 -0.12
C GLY A 90 -16.48 18.59 -1.26
N SER A 91 -15.22 18.92 -1.52
CA SER A 91 -14.39 18.23 -2.53
C SER A 91 -13.79 16.90 -2.09
N MET A 92 -13.90 16.53 -0.80
CA MET A 92 -13.47 15.21 -0.32
C MET A 92 -14.55 14.16 -0.68
N PRO A 93 -14.25 13.17 -1.52
CA PRO A 93 -15.20 12.11 -1.86
C PRO A 93 -15.42 11.18 -0.66
N SER A 94 -16.53 10.43 -0.69
CA SER A 94 -16.73 9.34 0.26
C SER A 94 -15.67 8.25 0.09
N GLN A 95 -15.29 7.63 1.20
CA GLN A 95 -14.25 6.61 1.31
C GLN A 95 -14.86 5.22 1.53
N GLY A 96 -15.96 4.92 0.81
CA GLY A 96 -16.72 3.69 0.97
C GLY A 96 -15.96 2.41 0.58
N HIS A 97 -14.80 2.53 -0.07
CA HIS A 97 -13.91 1.41 -0.37
C HIS A 97 -13.07 0.98 0.84
N ILE A 98 -12.96 1.81 1.87
CA ILE A 98 -12.30 1.48 3.14
C ILE A 98 -13.30 0.76 4.03
N SER A 99 -12.90 -0.37 4.62
CA SER A 99 -13.76 -1.13 5.52
C SER A 99 -14.22 -0.29 6.71
N SER A 100 -15.43 -0.53 7.23
CA SER A 100 -15.92 0.20 8.41
C SER A 100 -14.97 0.07 9.61
N GLN A 101 -14.33 -1.09 9.79
CA GLN A 101 -13.36 -1.30 10.87
C GLN A 101 -12.12 -0.41 10.70
N ASP A 102 -11.61 -0.26 9.49
CA ASP A 102 -10.45 0.58 9.22
C ASP A 102 -10.78 2.08 9.25
N GLN A 103 -11.99 2.46 8.85
CA GLN A 103 -12.51 3.82 9.06
C GLN A 103 -12.56 4.16 10.56
N GLU A 104 -13.10 3.26 11.38
CA GLU A 104 -13.17 3.44 12.84
C GLU A 104 -11.76 3.57 13.46
N LYS A 105 -10.82 2.72 13.03
CA LYS A 105 -9.42 2.73 13.48
C LYS A 105 -8.71 4.03 13.08
N LEU A 106 -8.88 4.46 11.83
CA LEU A 106 -8.31 5.70 11.31
C LEU A 106 -8.89 6.93 12.02
N ALA A 107 -10.21 6.96 12.22
CA ALA A 107 -10.89 8.06 12.90
C ALA A 107 -10.44 8.19 14.36
N ALA A 108 -10.28 7.07 15.07
CA ALA A 108 -9.78 7.09 16.45
C ALA A 108 -8.38 7.72 16.52
N TRP A 109 -7.48 7.30 15.64
CA TRP A 109 -6.13 7.84 15.58
C TRP A 109 -6.07 9.32 15.18
N LEU A 110 -6.93 9.76 14.25
CA LEU A 110 -7.04 11.17 13.87
C LEU A 110 -7.62 12.04 15.00
N ALA A 111 -8.56 11.51 15.79
CA ALA A 111 -9.16 12.22 16.92
C ALA A 111 -8.15 12.52 18.06
N GLU A 112 -7.01 11.81 18.09
CA GLU A 112 -5.92 12.06 19.04
C GLU A 112 -5.00 13.21 18.59
N LYS A 113 -5.10 13.67 17.34
CA LYS A 113 -4.26 14.76 16.79
C LYS A 113 -4.82 16.13 17.19
N LYS A 114 -4.25 16.76 18.22
CA LYS A 114 -4.77 17.99 18.84
C LYS A 114 -3.90 19.23 18.63
#